data_AF-B0PAW7-F1
#
_entry.id   AF-B0PAW7-F1
#
_cell.length_a   1.000
_cell.length_b   1.000
_cell.length_c   1.000
_cell.angle_alpha   90.00
_cell.angle_beta   90.00
_cell.angle_gamma   90.00
#
_symmetry.space_group_name_H-M   'P 1'
#
loop_
_entity.id
_entity.type
_entity.pdbx_description
1 polymer ?
#
loop_
_entity_poly.entity_id
_entity_poly.type
_entity_poly.pdbx_seq_one_letter_code
_entity_poly.pdbx_strand_id
1 'polypeptide(L)'
;MKKNSFLTFCFAFIPGAGEMYLGMMKKGLAVMLLFWSLSMVAGVLFPPLLFLLPVIWCYSFFDTFHIAQIPWEERSRMDQEFAARFGKFFTGSDLNALMQKRHTLIGVVLIFIGLWALFSNFLLPLITNTLEMLGYDSWYIYSMFHRIPTLVVAVAVIGFGIHLVKGGKKQARIDEEFVEYGGKKDE
;
A
#
# COMPACT_ATOMS: atom_id res chain seq x y z
N MET A 1 9.23 29.94 12.67
CA MET A 1 9.72 29.51 14.00
C MET A 1 10.55 28.24 13.83
N LYS A 2 11.78 28.21 14.35
CA LYS A 2 12.60 26.98 14.34
C LYS A 2 12.02 26.02 15.38
N LYS A 3 11.47 24.88 14.93
CA LYS A 3 10.98 23.85 15.85
C LYS A 3 12.16 23.14 16.52
N ASN A 4 11.93 22.60 17.72
CA ASN A 4 13.00 21.99 18.50
C ASN A 4 13.48 20.70 17.80
N SER A 5 14.79 20.61 17.52
CA SER A 5 15.41 19.45 16.87
C SER A 5 15.22 18.17 17.70
N PHE A 6 15.22 18.28 19.03
CA PHE A 6 14.97 17.13 19.92
C PHE A 6 13.55 16.59 19.76
N LEU A 7 12.54 17.46 19.76
CA LEU A 7 11.14 17.05 19.55
C LEU A 7 10.92 16.49 18.15
N THR A 8 11.61 17.05 17.15
CA THR A 8 11.59 16.52 15.77
C THR A 8 12.12 15.09 15.73
N PHE A 9 13.24 14.82 16.43
CA PHE A 9 13.80 13.47 16.55
C PHE A 9 12.84 12.51 17.27
N CYS A 10 12.22 12.92 18.39
CA CYS A 10 11.25 12.09 19.10
C CYS A 10 10.03 11.76 18.23
N PHE A 11 9.47 12.73 17.51
CA PHE A 11 8.32 12.51 16.64
C PHE A 11 8.66 11.74 15.35
N ALA A 12 9.92 11.76 14.90
CA ALA A 12 10.36 10.97 13.74
C ALA A 12 10.24 9.45 13.96
N PHE A 13 10.25 8.97 15.20
CA PHE A 13 10.05 7.54 15.50
C PHE A 13 8.65 7.03 15.20
N ILE A 14 7.65 7.92 15.13
CA ILE A 14 6.28 7.59 14.81
C ILE A 14 6.03 8.00 13.35
N PRO A 15 5.82 7.04 12.42
CA PRO A 15 5.59 7.34 11.00
C PRO A 15 4.49 8.38 10.80
N GLY A 16 4.81 9.46 10.09
CA GLY A 16 3.92 10.58 9.81
C GLY A 16 3.83 11.65 10.92
N ALA A 17 4.12 11.32 12.19
CA ALA A 17 4.03 12.30 13.27
C ALA A 17 5.12 13.39 13.19
N GLY A 18 6.33 13.03 12.76
CA GLY A 18 7.41 13.99 12.51
C GLY A 18 7.06 15.02 11.45
N GLU A 19 6.47 14.58 10.34
CA GLU A 19 6.01 15.42 9.23
C GLU A 19 4.90 16.39 9.69
N MET A 20 3.94 15.89 10.47
CA MET A 20 2.89 16.70 11.10
C MET A 20 3.48 17.71 12.09
N TYR A 21 4.44 17.28 12.92
CA TYR A 21 5.13 18.18 13.83
C TYR A 21 5.87 19.26 13.05
N LEU A 22 6.34 19.04 11.83
CA LEU A 22 7.03 20.08 11.04
C LEU A 22 6.10 20.98 10.21
N GLY A 23 4.79 20.73 10.26
CA GLY A 23 3.75 21.56 9.63
C GLY A 23 3.11 20.96 8.38
N MET A 24 3.57 19.80 7.91
CA MET A 24 2.98 19.13 6.76
C MET A 24 1.96 18.11 7.23
N MET A 25 0.80 18.61 7.65
CA MET A 25 -0.24 17.80 8.27
C MET A 25 -0.85 16.79 7.30
N LYS A 26 -1.04 17.16 6.04
CA LYS A 26 -1.75 16.32 5.07
C LYS A 26 -0.87 15.18 4.59
N LYS A 27 0.42 15.47 4.32
CA LYS A 27 1.42 14.43 4.03
C LYS A 27 1.62 13.50 5.22
N GLY A 28 1.85 14.05 6.41
CA GLY A 28 2.07 13.24 7.61
C GLY A 28 0.87 12.34 7.97
N LEU A 29 -0.36 12.84 7.81
CA LEU A 29 -1.57 12.02 7.98
C LEU A 29 -1.63 10.89 6.94
N ALA A 30 -1.29 11.17 5.67
CA ALA A 30 -1.30 10.14 4.62
C ALA A 30 -0.26 9.03 4.90
N VAL A 31 0.94 9.39 5.36
CA VAL A 31 1.97 8.42 5.75
C VAL A 31 1.52 7.61 6.97
N MET A 32 0.93 8.26 7.97
CA MET A 32 0.41 7.60 9.16
C MET A 32 -0.71 6.60 8.80
N LEU A 33 -1.67 7.01 7.97
CA LEU A 33 -2.74 6.13 7.48
C LEU A 33 -2.18 4.96 6.66
N LEU A 34 -1.19 5.20 5.79
CA LEU A 34 -0.55 4.14 5.01
C LEU A 34 0.14 3.11 5.91
N PHE A 35 0.93 3.56 6.89
CA PHE A 35 1.65 2.69 7.81
C PHE A 35 0.70 1.81 8.64
N TRP A 36 -0.31 2.41 9.26
CA TRP A 36 -1.26 1.69 10.12
C TRP A 36 -2.22 0.80 9.32
N SER A 37 -2.71 1.25 8.17
CA SER A 37 -3.56 0.41 7.32
C SER A 37 -2.80 -0.79 6.77
N LEU A 38 -1.55 -0.61 6.32
CA LEU A 38 -0.71 -1.70 5.88
C LEU A 38 -0.40 -2.66 7.03
N SER A 39 -0.13 -2.15 8.23
CA SER A 39 0.09 -2.99 9.43
C SER A 39 -1.12 -3.86 9.74
N MET A 40 -2.33 -3.30 9.66
CA MET A 40 -3.58 -4.03 9.89
C MET A 40 -3.81 -5.11 8.81
N VAL A 41 -3.68 -4.74 7.53
CA VAL A 41 -3.84 -5.70 6.42
C VAL A 41 -2.78 -6.80 6.49
N ALA A 42 -1.54 -6.46 6.81
CA ALA A 42 -0.47 -7.42 6.96
C ALA A 42 -0.72 -8.37 8.13
N GLY A 43 -1.09 -7.85 9.30
CA GLY A 43 -1.34 -8.66 10.50
C GLY A 43 -2.54 -9.61 10.37
N VAL A 44 -3.59 -9.20 9.65
CA VAL A 44 -4.85 -9.97 9.57
C VAL A 44 -4.92 -10.84 8.30
N LEU A 45 -4.47 -10.32 7.16
CA LEU A 45 -4.73 -10.95 5.86
C LEU A 45 -3.48 -11.57 5.25
N PHE A 46 -2.34 -10.88 5.31
CA PHE A 46 -1.12 -11.31 4.62
C PHE A 46 0.17 -10.90 5.35
N PRO A 47 0.61 -11.71 6.33
CA PRO A 47 1.78 -11.43 7.17
C PRO A 47 3.08 -11.07 6.45
N PRO A 48 3.39 -11.60 5.24
CA PRO A 48 4.60 -11.20 4.52
C PRO A 48 4.71 -9.69 4.22
N LEU A 49 3.60 -8.94 4.16
CA LEU A 49 3.63 -7.48 3.97
C LEU A 49 4.26 -6.72 5.13
N LEU A 50 4.40 -7.33 6.31
CA LEU A 50 5.08 -6.72 7.45
C LEU A 50 6.53 -6.33 7.10
N PHE A 51 7.16 -6.99 6.11
CA PHE A 51 8.49 -6.62 5.63
C PHE A 51 8.57 -5.21 5.00
N LEU A 52 7.44 -4.66 4.54
CA LEU A 52 7.39 -3.29 4.01
C LEU A 52 7.34 -2.23 5.10
N LEU A 53 6.93 -2.57 6.33
CA LEU A 53 6.79 -1.60 7.42
C LEU A 53 8.12 -0.94 7.80
N PRO A 54 9.25 -1.67 7.99
CA PRO A 54 10.55 -1.04 8.23
C PRO A 54 10.97 -0.08 7.11
N VAL A 55 10.64 -0.39 5.85
CA VAL A 55 10.96 0.47 4.70
C VAL A 55 10.19 1.78 4.78
N ILE A 56 8.88 1.73 5.04
CA ILE A 56 8.03 2.92 5.20
C ILE A 56 8.46 3.74 6.42
N TRP A 57 8.79 3.05 7.52
CA TRP A 57 9.28 3.70 8.75
C TRP A 57 10.59 4.45 8.49
N CYS A 58 11.59 3.81 7.88
CA CYS A 58 12.86 4.45 7.53
C CYS A 58 12.64 5.65 6.61
N TYR A 59 11.76 5.51 5.60
CA TYR A 59 11.42 6.62 4.71
C TYR A 59 10.85 7.80 5.49
N SER A 60 9.82 7.60 6.32
CA SER A 60 9.20 8.70 7.10
C SER A 60 10.17 9.31 8.11
N PHE A 61 11.06 8.49 8.69
CA PHE A 61 12.12 8.95 9.58
C PHE A 61 13.07 9.92 8.86
N PHE A 62 13.65 9.52 7.73
CA PHE A 62 14.55 10.39 6.96
C PHE A 62 13.85 11.60 6.34
N ASP A 63 12.63 11.41 5.84
CA ASP A 63 11.82 12.47 5.27
C ASP A 63 11.54 13.56 6.30
N THR A 64 11.25 13.20 7.56
CA THR A 64 11.12 14.17 8.66
C THR A 64 12.36 15.06 8.79
N PHE A 65 13.57 14.51 8.73
CA PHE A 65 14.79 15.32 8.81
C PHE A 65 15.01 16.18 7.57
N HIS A 66 14.66 15.68 6.38
CA HIS A 66 14.70 16.47 5.15
C HIS A 66 13.76 17.69 5.25
N ILE A 67 12.52 17.47 5.67
CA ILE A 67 11.52 18.53 5.86
C ILE A 67 11.98 19.55 6.89
N ALA A 68 12.67 19.11 7.95
CA ALA A 68 13.15 20.00 9.01
C ALA A 68 14.10 21.08 8.48
N GLN A 69 14.78 20.82 7.36
CA GLN A 69 15.70 21.75 6.69
C GLN A 69 15.00 22.73 5.73
N ILE A 70 13.78 22.41 5.27
CA ILE A 70 13.04 23.23 4.30
C ILE A 70 12.44 24.46 5.00
N PRO A 71 12.37 25.66 4.38
CA PRO A 71 11.68 26.82 4.94
C PRO A 71 10.17 26.61 5.14
N TRP A 72 9.56 27.29 6.11
CA TRP A 72 8.14 27.11 6.47
C TRP A 72 7.17 27.37 5.30
N GLU A 73 7.39 28.44 4.55
CA GLU A 73 6.52 28.82 3.42
C GLU A 73 6.50 27.74 2.35
N GLU A 74 7.67 27.15 2.07
CA GLU A 74 7.82 26.09 1.09
C GLU A 74 7.17 24.78 1.55
N ARG A 75 7.29 24.42 2.83
CA ARG A 75 6.57 23.26 3.40
C ARG A 75 5.06 23.36 3.24
N SER A 76 4.49 24.54 3.51
CA SER A 76 3.05 24.77 3.38
C SER A 76 2.59 24.60 1.93
N ARG A 77 3.37 25.12 0.97
CA ARG A 77 3.12 24.92 -0.47
C ARG A 77 3.18 23.45 -0.86
N MET A 78 4.22 22.73 -0.41
CA MET A 78 4.39 21.29 -0.65
C MET A 78 3.23 20.46 -0.07
N ASP A 79 2.74 20.78 1.12
CA ASP A 79 1.62 20.07 1.75
C ASP A 79 0.28 20.32 1.03
N GLN A 80 0.06 21.54 0.53
CA GLN A 80 -1.09 21.85 -0.31
C GLN A 80 -1.03 21.14 -1.67
N GLU A 81 0.14 21.13 -2.31
CA GLU A 81 0.35 20.44 -3.57
C GLU A 81 0.19 18.92 -3.41
N PHE A 82 0.75 18.36 -2.33
CA PHE A 82 0.55 16.96 -1.96
C PHE A 82 -0.94 16.64 -1.84
N ALA A 83 -1.70 17.47 -1.11
CA ALA A 83 -3.13 17.26 -0.95
C ALA A 83 -3.94 17.45 -2.23
N ALA A 84 -3.51 18.32 -3.13
CA ALA A 84 -4.14 18.45 -4.45
C ALA A 84 -3.86 17.22 -5.31
N ARG A 85 -2.63 16.68 -5.30
CA ARG A 85 -2.25 15.47 -6.02
C ARG A 85 -2.94 14.23 -5.44
N PHE A 86 -2.89 14.06 -4.12
CA PHE A 86 -3.57 13.00 -3.38
C PHE A 86 -5.08 13.13 -3.57
N GLY A 87 -5.61 14.33 -3.41
CA GLY A 87 -7.01 14.67 -3.69
C GLY A 87 -7.41 14.31 -5.11
N LYS A 88 -6.61 14.57 -6.15
CA LYS A 88 -6.90 14.13 -7.53
C LYS A 88 -6.90 12.61 -7.70
N PHE A 89 -6.03 11.89 -6.99
CA PHE A 89 -6.04 10.43 -6.95
C PHE A 89 -7.35 9.86 -6.38
N PHE A 90 -7.93 10.54 -5.38
CA PHE A 90 -9.18 10.12 -4.73
C PHE A 90 -10.44 10.82 -5.26
N THR A 91 -10.34 11.97 -5.92
CA THR A 91 -11.48 12.77 -6.35
C THR A 91 -11.84 12.44 -7.79
N GLY A 92 -12.92 11.70 -7.95
CA GLY A 92 -13.87 11.85 -9.06
C GLY A 92 -13.46 11.33 -10.42
N SER A 93 -12.44 11.86 -11.09
CA SER A 93 -12.20 11.53 -12.51
C SER A 93 -11.60 10.13 -12.72
N ASP A 94 -10.62 9.75 -11.90
CA ASP A 94 -10.04 8.39 -11.94
C ASP A 94 -10.87 7.39 -11.14
N LEU A 95 -11.43 7.80 -9.98
CA LEU A 95 -12.31 6.91 -9.20
C LEU A 95 -13.64 6.64 -9.89
N ASN A 96 -14.28 7.58 -10.61
CA ASN A 96 -15.48 7.26 -11.38
C ASN A 96 -15.15 6.44 -12.63
N ALA A 97 -13.99 6.65 -13.27
CA ALA A 97 -13.56 5.80 -14.39
C ALA A 97 -13.24 4.37 -13.93
N LEU A 98 -12.62 4.21 -12.75
CA LEU A 98 -12.39 2.92 -12.09
C LEU A 98 -13.69 2.34 -11.52
N MET A 99 -14.55 3.12 -10.87
CA MET A 99 -15.84 2.67 -10.32
C MET A 99 -16.81 2.27 -11.43
N GLN A 100 -16.97 3.03 -12.51
CA GLN A 100 -17.93 2.68 -13.56
C GLN A 100 -17.58 1.34 -14.23
N LYS A 101 -16.30 1.00 -14.40
CA LYS A 101 -15.90 -0.30 -14.98
C LYS A 101 -15.67 -1.42 -13.95
N ARG A 102 -15.48 -1.13 -12.66
CA ARG A 102 -15.11 -2.13 -11.62
C ARG A 102 -15.94 -2.09 -10.33
N HIS A 103 -17.02 -1.32 -10.22
CA HIS A 103 -17.88 -1.31 -9.02
C HIS A 103 -18.39 -2.70 -8.63
N THR A 104 -18.71 -3.57 -9.60
CA THR A 104 -19.07 -4.98 -9.33
C THR A 104 -17.89 -5.74 -8.72
N LEU A 105 -16.66 -5.51 -9.19
CA LEU A 105 -15.46 -6.16 -8.67
C LEU A 105 -15.14 -5.65 -7.26
N ILE A 106 -15.24 -4.35 -7.01
CA ILE A 106 -15.03 -3.75 -5.69
C ILE A 106 -16.08 -4.27 -4.70
N GLY A 107 -17.36 -4.33 -5.12
CA GLY A 107 -18.44 -4.89 -4.33
C GLY A 107 -18.22 -6.37 -4.01
N VAL A 108 -17.82 -7.18 -4.99
CA VAL A 108 -17.51 -8.60 -4.79
C VAL A 108 -16.34 -8.78 -3.83
N VAL A 109 -15.27 -7.99 -3.96
CA VAL A 109 -14.14 -8.02 -3.02
C VAL A 109 -14.59 -7.66 -1.61
N LEU A 110 -15.42 -6.64 -1.45
CA LEU A 110 -15.91 -6.21 -0.15
C LEU A 110 -16.84 -7.25 0.50
N ILE A 111 -17.73 -7.87 -0.28
CA ILE A 111 -18.59 -8.97 0.16
C ILE A 111 -17.73 -10.18 0.57
N PHE A 112 -16.72 -10.52 -0.23
CA PHE A 112 -15.81 -11.63 0.08
C PHE A 112 -15.02 -11.38 1.36
N ILE A 113 -14.51 -10.15 1.56
CA ILE A 113 -13.84 -9.74 2.80
C ILE A 113 -14.81 -9.82 4.00
N GLY A 114 -16.05 -9.34 3.84
CA GLY A 114 -17.06 -9.38 4.89
C GLY A 114 -17.47 -10.81 5.28
N LEU A 115 -17.71 -11.67 4.29
CA LEU A 115 -17.98 -13.10 4.52
C LEU A 115 -16.80 -13.81 5.15
N TRP A 116 -15.58 -13.51 4.70
CA TRP A 116 -14.36 -14.04 5.29
C TRP A 116 -14.24 -13.64 6.76
N ALA A 117 -14.45 -12.35 7.08
CA ALA A 117 -14.37 -11.85 8.44
C ALA A 117 -15.42 -12.49 9.37
N LEU A 118 -16.66 -12.67 8.88
CA LEU A 118 -17.69 -13.42 9.60
C LEU A 118 -17.28 -14.88 9.82
N PHE A 119 -16.72 -15.52 8.79
CA PHE A 119 -16.30 -16.90 8.88
C PHE A 119 -15.15 -17.09 9.89
N SER A 120 -14.12 -16.24 9.81
CA SER A 120 -12.92 -16.37 10.63
C SER A 120 -13.12 -15.97 12.09
N ASN A 121 -13.94 -14.95 12.35
CA ASN A 121 -14.12 -14.40 13.71
C ASN A 121 -15.34 -14.94 14.43
N PHE A 122 -16.35 -15.46 13.70
CA PHE A 122 -17.58 -15.95 14.32
C PHE A 122 -17.82 -17.44 14.05
N LEU A 123 -17.88 -17.88 12.78
CA LEU A 123 -18.22 -19.27 12.48
C LEU A 123 -17.14 -20.25 12.94
N LEU A 124 -15.86 -19.97 12.65
CA LEU A 124 -14.77 -20.87 13.04
C LEU A 124 -14.70 -21.05 14.56
N PRO A 125 -14.66 -19.99 15.39
CA PRO A 125 -14.71 -20.14 16.84
C PRO A 125 -15.95 -20.85 17.35
N LEU A 126 -17.13 -20.60 16.74
CA LEU A 126 -18.36 -21.27 17.12
C LEU A 126 -18.29 -22.78 16.86
N ILE A 127 -17.75 -23.19 15.70
CA ILE A 127 -17.60 -24.59 15.31
C ILE A 127 -16.53 -25.28 16.16
N THR A 128 -15.36 -24.66 16.37
CA THR A 128 -14.29 -25.26 17.16
C THR A 128 -14.69 -25.41 18.62
N ASN A 129 -15.30 -24.38 19.23
CA ASN A 129 -15.72 -24.42 20.62
C ASN A 129 -16.81 -25.49 20.86
N THR A 130 -17.73 -25.67 19.90
CA THR A 130 -18.78 -26.69 20.01
C THR A 130 -18.25 -28.10 19.77
N LEU A 131 -17.31 -28.29 18.85
CA LEU A 131 -16.66 -29.59 18.60
C LEU A 131 -15.74 -30.00 19.76
N GLU A 132 -15.02 -29.05 20.37
CA GLU A 132 -14.22 -29.29 21.57
C GLU A 132 -15.11 -29.65 22.77
N MET A 133 -16.26 -29.00 22.90
CA MET A 133 -17.27 -29.36 23.90
C MET A 133 -17.83 -30.78 23.68
N LEU A 134 -17.81 -31.29 22.45
CA LEU A 134 -18.18 -32.66 22.08
C LEU A 134 -17.01 -33.67 22.18
N GLY A 135 -15.83 -33.23 22.64
CA GLY A 135 -14.66 -34.07 22.85
C GLY A 135 -13.81 -34.35 21.60
N TYR A 136 -14.06 -33.64 20.50
CA TYR A 136 -13.23 -33.74 19.30
C TYR A 136 -12.08 -32.73 19.34
N ASP A 137 -10.86 -33.22 19.14
CA ASP A 137 -9.65 -32.40 19.14
C ASP A 137 -9.58 -31.56 17.85
N SER A 138 -9.94 -30.28 17.97
CA SER A 138 -10.23 -29.40 16.83
C SER A 138 -8.99 -28.66 16.29
N TRP A 139 -7.83 -28.86 16.92
CA TRP A 139 -6.54 -28.22 16.62
C TRP A 139 -6.17 -28.25 15.12
N TYR A 140 -6.32 -29.41 14.46
CA TYR A 140 -5.93 -29.55 13.05
C TYR A 140 -6.83 -28.70 12.14
N ILE A 141 -8.14 -28.70 12.40
CA ILE A 141 -9.14 -27.94 11.65
C ILE A 141 -8.85 -26.45 11.83
N TYR A 142 -8.66 -25.99 13.06
CA TYR A 142 -8.35 -24.60 13.35
C TYR A 142 -7.09 -24.11 12.61
N SER A 143 -6.00 -24.89 12.66
CA SER A 143 -4.72 -24.50 12.05
C SER A 143 -4.75 -24.43 10.51
N MET A 144 -5.55 -25.29 9.88
CA MET A 144 -5.70 -25.33 8.41
C MET A 144 -6.54 -24.16 7.93
N PHE A 145 -7.68 -23.91 8.59
CA PHE A 145 -8.61 -22.86 8.18
C PHE A 145 -8.03 -21.44 8.39
N HIS A 146 -7.22 -21.24 9.42
CA HIS A 146 -6.57 -19.94 9.66
C HIS A 146 -5.52 -19.56 8.59
N ARG A 147 -5.04 -20.52 7.79
CA ARG A 147 -4.05 -20.30 6.71
C ARG A 147 -4.67 -20.08 5.34
N ILE A 148 -5.97 -20.37 5.17
CA ILE A 148 -6.70 -20.15 3.92
C ILE A 148 -6.63 -18.70 3.40
N PRO A 149 -6.77 -17.63 4.21
CA PRO A 149 -6.74 -16.27 3.65
C PRO A 149 -5.37 -15.93 3.09
N THR A 150 -4.30 -16.37 3.77
CA THR A 150 -2.92 -16.21 3.27
C THR A 150 -2.73 -16.96 1.95
N LEU A 151 -3.33 -18.15 1.78
CA LEU A 151 -3.32 -18.89 0.51
C LEU A 151 -4.09 -18.15 -0.59
N VAL A 152 -5.28 -17.63 -0.30
CA VAL A 152 -6.08 -16.87 -1.27
C VAL A 152 -5.32 -15.62 -1.74
N VAL A 153 -4.72 -14.88 -0.81
CA VAL A 153 -3.89 -13.71 -1.15
C VAL A 153 -2.66 -14.13 -1.96
N ALA A 154 -1.97 -15.20 -1.58
CA ALA A 154 -0.82 -15.70 -2.33
C ALA A 154 -1.19 -16.05 -3.78
N VAL A 155 -2.31 -16.74 -4.01
CA VAL A 155 -2.81 -17.06 -5.35
C VAL A 155 -3.14 -15.78 -6.13
N ALA A 156 -3.76 -14.79 -5.50
CA ALA A 156 -4.07 -13.50 -6.12
C ALA A 156 -2.79 -12.74 -6.52
N VAL A 157 -1.77 -12.71 -5.65
CA VAL A 157 -0.47 -12.07 -5.91
C VAL A 157 0.25 -12.78 -7.06
N ILE A 158 0.27 -14.11 -7.08
CA ILE A 158 0.87 -14.90 -8.17
C ILE A 158 0.15 -14.61 -9.50
N GLY A 159 -1.19 -14.62 -9.49
CA GLY A 159 -1.98 -14.29 -10.69
C GLY A 159 -1.72 -12.88 -11.19
N PHE A 160 -1.64 -11.90 -10.29
CA PHE A 160 -1.29 -10.52 -10.63
C PHE A 160 0.12 -10.40 -11.20
N GLY A 161 1.10 -11.10 -10.62
CA GLY A 161 2.47 -11.17 -11.13
C GLY A 161 2.54 -11.75 -12.54
N ILE A 162 1.83 -12.86 -12.81
CA ILE A 162 1.76 -13.47 -14.15
C ILE A 162 1.11 -12.51 -15.15
N HIS A 163 0.05 -11.80 -14.75
CA HIS A 163 -0.60 -10.81 -15.61
C HIS A 163 0.33 -9.64 -15.96
N LEU A 164 1.10 -9.13 -15.00
CA LEU A 164 2.07 -8.05 -15.21
C LEU A 164 3.18 -8.46 -16.20
N VAL A 165 3.67 -9.70 -16.11
CA VAL A 165 4.67 -10.26 -17.04
C VAL A 165 4.13 -10.39 -18.46
N LYS A 166 2.84 -10.71 -18.63
CA LYS A 166 2.20 -10.84 -19.96
C LYS A 166 1.81 -9.50 -20.59
N GLY A 167 1.66 -8.43 -19.81
CA GLY A 167 1.25 -7.09 -20.27
C GLY A 167 2.31 -6.27 -21.02
N GLY A 168 3.57 -6.72 -21.05
CA GLY A 168 4.70 -5.98 -21.64
C GLY A 168 4.81 -6.01 -23.19
N LYS A 169 3.85 -6.58 -23.91
CA LYS A 169 3.88 -6.62 -25.39
C LYS A 169 2.83 -5.68 -25.99
N LYS A 170 3.16 -4.39 -26.00
CA LYS A 170 2.58 -3.40 -26.94
C LYS A 170 3.70 -2.58 -27.58
N GLN A 171 4.20 -3.11 -28.69
CA GLN A 171 4.66 -2.43 -29.91
C GLN A 171 5.25 -1.01 -29.74
N ALA A 172 6.54 -0.91 -29.40
CA ALA A 172 7.34 0.25 -29.76
C ALA A 172 7.77 0.08 -31.23
N ARG A 173 6.99 0.69 -32.13
CA ARG A 173 7.38 0.95 -33.51
C ARG A 173 8.42 2.06 -33.47
N ILE A 174 9.70 1.71 -33.56
CA ILE A 174 10.77 2.64 -33.94
C ILE A 174 11.14 2.25 -35.37
N ASP A 175 10.28 2.67 -36.30
CA ASP A 175 10.69 2.96 -37.66
C ASP A 175 11.21 4.40 -37.61
N GLU A 176 12.34 4.65 -38.29
CA GLU A 176 13.07 5.91 -38.50
C GLU A 176 14.43 6.03 -37.76
N GLU A 177 15.43 6.30 -38.59
CA GLU A 177 16.78 6.82 -38.29
C GLU A 177 17.93 5.82 -38.09
N PHE A 178 18.17 4.97 -39.08
CA PHE A 178 19.56 4.65 -39.48
C PHE A 178 19.94 5.52 -40.69
N VAL A 179 20.61 6.65 -40.43
CA VAL A 179 21.36 7.37 -41.47
C VAL A 179 22.77 6.79 -41.50
N GLU A 180 23.07 6.00 -42.52
CA GLU A 180 24.39 5.43 -42.74
C GLU A 180 25.36 6.52 -43.20
N TYR A 181 26.36 6.85 -42.37
CA TYR A 181 27.41 7.81 -42.70
C TYR A 181 28.40 7.14 -43.67
N GLY A 182 28.12 7.28 -44.97
CA GLY A 182 29.04 6.87 -46.04
C GLY A 182 30.31 7.71 -46.00
N GLY A 183 31.41 7.10 -45.55
CA GLY A 183 32.75 7.68 -45.62
C GLY A 183 33.13 7.96 -47.08
N LYS A 184 33.41 9.23 -47.39
CA LYS A 184 34.11 9.61 -48.61
C LYS A 184 35.46 8.90 -48.66
N LYS A 185 35.71 8.14 -49.71
CA LYS A 185 37.07 7.81 -50.15
C LYS A 185 37.50 8.91 -51.11
N ASP A 186 38.56 9.59 -50.72
CA ASP A 186 39.31 10.50 -51.57
C ASP A 186 40.05 9.67 -52.63
N GLU A 187 39.75 9.92 -53.91
CA GLU A 187 40.63 9.75 -55.07
C GLU A 187 40.40 10.92 -56.03
#